data_AF-A0A2E0ZIB9-F1
#
_entry.id   AF-A0A2E0ZIB9-F1
#
_cell.length_a   1.000
_cell.length_b   1.000
_cell.length_c   1.000
_cell.angle_alpha   90.00
_cell.angle_beta   90.00
_cell.angle_gamma   90.00
#
_symmetry.space_group_name_H-M   'P 1'
#
loop_
_entity.id
_entity.type
_entity.pdbx_description
1 polymer ?
#
loop_
_entity_poly.entity_id
_entity_poly.type
_entity_poly.pdbx_seq_one_letter_code
_entity_poly.pdbx_strand_id
1 'polypeptide(L)'
;MENQQMDAKTRLTKALSAGAVIMSRPNVIKGIGPETQIKTAYLKLKEVLQARYKQVDEDLLDIGPGSEERQEAMANQLEEAGATEDEAVMQQAQELLDIIYKVDPSAIWASAVAEPPSHLK
;
A
#
# COMPACT_ATOMS: atom_id res chain seq x y z
N MET A 1 18.85 -19.55 -0.82
CA MET A 1 18.23 -18.24 -0.54
C MET A 1 17.23 -18.01 -1.65
N GLU A 2 16.00 -18.49 -1.48
CA GLU A 2 14.93 -18.23 -2.44
C GLU A 2 14.65 -16.74 -2.42
N ASN A 3 14.96 -16.11 -3.54
CA ASN A 3 14.62 -14.72 -3.83
C ASN A 3 13.10 -14.71 -4.06
N GLN A 4 12.31 -14.73 -2.98
CA GLN A 4 10.86 -14.62 -3.08
C GLN A 4 10.54 -13.23 -3.63
N GLN A 5 10.35 -13.15 -4.95
CA GLN A 5 9.55 -12.07 -5.52
C GLN A 5 8.24 -12.04 -4.74
N MET A 6 7.99 -10.93 -4.04
CA MET A 6 6.71 -10.66 -3.41
C MET A 6 5.60 -10.87 -4.45
N ASP A 7 4.69 -11.79 -4.17
CA ASP A 7 3.57 -12.12 -5.04
C ASP A 7 2.67 -10.88 -5.24
N ALA A 8 1.87 -10.89 -6.31
CA ALA A 8 1.11 -9.72 -6.74
C ALA A 8 0.13 -9.22 -5.66
N LYS A 9 -0.54 -10.16 -4.98
CA LYS A 9 -1.49 -9.89 -3.90
C LYS A 9 -0.79 -9.23 -2.72
N THR A 10 0.32 -9.79 -2.26
CA THR A 10 1.12 -9.20 -1.17
C THR A 10 1.65 -7.82 -1.55
N ARG A 11 2.14 -7.65 -2.77
CA ARG A 11 2.68 -6.36 -3.23
C ARG A 11 1.62 -5.25 -3.20
N LEU A 12 0.45 -5.52 -3.77
CA LEU A 12 -0.62 -4.53 -3.88
C LEU A 12 -1.17 -4.16 -2.50
N THR A 13 -1.39 -5.16 -1.65
CA THR A 13 -1.83 -4.97 -0.26
C THR A 13 -0.82 -4.18 0.56
N LYS A 14 0.48 -4.46 0.37
CA LYS A 14 1.57 -3.76 1.07
C LYS A 14 1.71 -2.32 0.60
N ALA A 15 1.56 -2.06 -0.70
CA ALA A 15 1.56 -0.70 -1.24
C ALA A 15 0.42 0.12 -0.63
N LEU A 16 -0.80 -0.44 -0.59
CA LEU A 16 -1.98 0.25 -0.06
C LEU A 16 -1.87 0.50 1.44
N SER A 17 -1.48 -0.51 2.23
CA SER A 17 -1.37 -0.39 3.68
C SER A 17 -0.25 0.58 4.09
N ALA A 18 0.93 0.50 3.47
CA ALA A 18 2.02 1.44 3.74
C ALA A 18 1.66 2.88 3.32
N GLY A 19 1.00 3.04 2.17
CA GLY A 19 0.45 4.33 1.73
C GLY A 19 -0.52 4.92 2.75
N ALA A 20 -1.49 4.13 3.21
CA ALA A 20 -2.46 4.52 4.22
C ALA A 20 -1.82 4.89 5.58
N VAL A 21 -0.79 4.15 6.02
CA VAL A 21 0.00 4.53 7.22
C VAL A 21 0.54 5.95 7.07
N ILE A 22 1.14 6.28 5.94
CA ILE A 22 1.72 7.60 5.70
C ILE A 22 0.63 8.67 5.64
N MET A 23 -0.50 8.37 4.99
CA MET A 23 -1.65 9.29 4.91
C MET A 23 -2.23 9.67 6.27
N SER A 24 -2.10 8.81 7.28
CA SER A 24 -2.53 9.11 8.65
C SER A 24 -1.64 10.13 9.39
N ARG A 25 -0.47 10.49 8.83
CA ARG A 25 0.51 11.36 9.51
C ARG A 25 0.18 12.85 9.36
N PRO A 26 0.31 13.66 10.43
CA PRO A 26 -0.03 15.09 10.39
C PRO A 26 0.69 15.92 9.33
N ASN A 27 1.96 15.62 9.02
CA ASN A 27 2.75 16.41 8.07
C ASN A 27 2.30 16.18 6.62
N VAL A 28 1.91 14.94 6.29
CA VAL A 28 1.38 14.56 4.97
C VAL A 28 0.00 15.18 4.76
N ILE A 29 -0.84 15.18 5.81
CA ILE A 29 -2.15 15.84 5.79
C ILE A 29 -1.99 17.34 5.50
N LYS A 30 -1.00 17.99 6.12
CA LYS A 30 -0.67 19.41 5.90
C LYS A 30 -0.01 19.70 4.55
N GLY A 31 0.37 18.67 3.79
CA GLY A 31 1.01 18.83 2.49
C GLY A 31 2.44 19.37 2.57
N ILE A 32 3.18 19.04 3.64
CA ILE A 32 4.54 19.54 3.87
C ILE A 32 5.51 18.36 3.88
N GLY A 33 6.66 18.52 3.23
CA GLY A 33 7.74 17.55 3.26
C GLY A 33 7.73 16.57 2.07
N PRO A 34 8.77 15.72 2.01
CA PRO A 34 8.96 14.80 0.88
C PRO A 34 7.88 13.72 0.81
N GLU A 35 7.17 13.42 1.92
CA GLU A 35 6.10 12.42 1.96
C GLU A 35 4.86 12.81 1.14
N THR A 36 4.76 14.08 0.71
CA THR A 36 3.72 14.52 -0.25
C THR A 36 3.77 13.76 -1.58
N GLN A 37 4.95 13.31 -2.01
CA GLN A 37 5.10 12.45 -3.19
C GLN A 37 4.40 11.09 -2.99
N ILE A 38 4.46 10.55 -1.77
CA ILE A 38 3.79 9.30 -1.42
C ILE A 38 2.27 9.50 -1.47
N LYS A 39 1.76 10.61 -0.91
CA LYS A 39 0.34 10.97 -1.01
C LYS A 39 -0.15 10.99 -2.45
N THR A 40 0.58 11.64 -3.36
CA THR A 40 0.20 11.69 -4.78
C THR A 40 0.16 10.31 -5.41
N ALA A 41 1.18 9.48 -5.19
CA ALA A 41 1.24 8.12 -5.73
C ALA A 41 0.15 7.20 -5.14
N TYR A 42 -0.16 7.35 -3.85
CA TYR A 42 -1.21 6.59 -3.18
C TYR A 42 -2.60 6.94 -3.71
N LEU A 43 -2.91 8.23 -3.86
CA LEU A 43 -4.17 8.68 -4.43
C LEU A 43 -4.33 8.21 -5.88
N LYS A 44 -3.26 8.25 -6.68
CA LYS A 44 -3.26 7.73 -8.05
C LYS A 44 -3.56 6.23 -8.11
N LEU A 45 -3.00 5.43 -7.20
CA LEU A 45 -3.32 4.00 -7.10
C LEU A 45 -4.81 3.78 -6.77
N LYS A 46 -5.34 4.52 -5.80
CA LYS A 46 -6.76 4.45 -5.43
C LYS A 46 -7.68 4.85 -6.58
N GLU A 47 -7.35 5.92 -7.30
CA GLU A 47 -8.13 6.36 -8.47
C GLU A 47 -8.19 5.28 -9.55
N VAL A 48 -7.08 4.58 -9.83
CA VAL A 48 -7.06 3.47 -10.79
C VAL A 48 -7.92 2.30 -10.30
N LEU A 49 -7.81 1.93 -9.02
CA LEU A 49 -8.62 0.87 -8.42
C LEU A 49 -10.11 1.20 -8.47
N GLN A 50 -10.48 2.39 -8.01
CA GLN A 50 -11.87 2.88 -8.01
C GLN A 50 -12.44 2.97 -9.42
N ALA A 51 -11.64 3.37 -10.42
CA ALA A 51 -12.11 3.49 -11.80
C ALA A 51 -12.44 2.12 -12.42
N ARG A 52 -11.67 1.08 -12.09
CA ARG A 52 -11.71 -0.23 -12.76
C ARG A 52 -12.43 -1.33 -11.98
N TYR A 53 -12.41 -1.25 -10.64
CA TYR A 53 -12.87 -2.30 -9.74
C TYR A 53 -13.85 -1.74 -8.72
N LYS A 54 -15.10 -1.51 -9.14
CA LYS A 54 -16.15 -0.90 -8.30
C LYS A 54 -16.52 -1.70 -7.05
N GLN A 55 -16.16 -2.98 -7.02
CA GLN A 55 -16.38 -3.89 -5.90
C GLN A 55 -15.25 -3.86 -4.86
N VAL A 56 -14.10 -3.26 -5.17
CA VAL A 56 -13.00 -3.08 -4.22
C VAL A 56 -13.29 -1.81 -3.41
N ASP A 57 -13.26 -1.93 -2.08
CA ASP A 57 -13.32 -0.78 -1.17
C ASP A 57 -11.91 -0.22 -0.98
N GLU A 58 -11.51 0.74 -1.83
CA GLU A 58 -10.17 1.33 -1.81
C GLU A 58 -9.83 2.09 -0.51
N ASP A 59 -10.83 2.41 0.31
CA ASP A 59 -10.70 3.15 1.56
C ASP A 59 -10.53 2.22 2.78
N LEU A 60 -10.71 0.90 2.63
CA LEU A 60 -10.70 -0.08 3.73
C LEU A 60 -9.46 0.03 4.63
N LEU A 61 -8.31 0.36 4.06
CA LEU A 61 -7.04 0.47 4.79
C LEU A 61 -6.75 1.88 5.31
N ASP A 62 -7.46 2.92 4.86
CA ASP A 62 -7.31 4.27 5.43
C ASP A 62 -7.72 4.30 6.91
N ILE A 63 -8.63 3.41 7.28
CA ILE A 63 -9.02 3.17 8.66
C ILE A 63 -8.32 1.88 9.10
N GLY A 64 -7.33 2.01 9.98
CA GLY A 64 -6.61 0.85 10.54
C GLY A 64 -5.72 0.10 9.54
N PRO A 65 -4.74 0.75 8.90
CA PRO A 65 -3.87 0.15 7.90
C PRO A 65 -2.96 -0.97 8.44
N GLY A 66 -2.81 -1.08 9.75
CA GLY A 66 -2.04 -2.13 10.43
C GLY A 66 -2.88 -3.32 10.90
N SER A 67 -4.18 -3.38 10.59
CA SER A 67 -5.01 -4.54 10.95
C SER A 67 -4.78 -5.68 9.96
N GLU A 68 -4.33 -6.84 10.47
CA GLU A 68 -4.15 -8.06 9.65
C GLU A 68 -5.47 -8.46 8.97
N GLU A 69 -6.58 -8.47 9.72
CA GLU A 69 -7.92 -8.77 9.19
C GLU A 69 -8.31 -7.87 8.00
N ARG A 70 -8.07 -6.56 8.12
CA ARG A 70 -8.39 -5.62 7.03
C ARG A 70 -7.46 -5.77 5.83
N GLN A 71 -6.19 -6.07 6.08
CA GLN A 71 -5.24 -6.34 5.00
C GLN A 71 -5.60 -7.62 4.26
N GLU A 72 -5.99 -8.68 4.97
CA GLU A 72 -6.47 -9.93 4.35
C GLU A 72 -7.76 -9.69 3.56
N ALA A 73 -8.72 -8.95 4.13
CA ALA A 73 -9.96 -8.59 3.43
C ALA A 73 -9.70 -7.78 2.16
N MET A 74 -8.83 -6.76 2.22
CA MET A 74 -8.39 -6.01 1.04
C MET A 74 -7.72 -6.93 0.01
N ALA A 75 -6.80 -7.79 0.46
CA ALA A 75 -6.07 -8.70 -0.41
C ALA A 75 -7.04 -9.64 -1.16
N ASN A 76 -8.07 -10.15 -0.48
CA ASN A 76 -9.10 -11.00 -1.08
C ASN A 76 -9.96 -10.21 -2.07
N GLN A 77 -10.39 -8.99 -1.74
CA GLN A 77 -11.14 -8.14 -2.67
C GLN A 77 -10.36 -7.87 -3.96
N LEU A 78 -9.07 -7.56 -3.85
CA LEU A 78 -8.20 -7.29 -5.00
C LEU A 78 -8.01 -8.52 -5.89
N GLU A 79 -7.83 -9.69 -5.28
CA GLU A 79 -7.69 -10.96 -6.00
C GLU A 79 -9.00 -11.37 -6.70
N GLU A 80 -10.12 -11.36 -5.97
CA GLU A 80 -11.45 -11.68 -6.52
C GLU A 80 -11.87 -10.70 -7.63
N ALA A 81 -11.45 -9.45 -7.54
CA ALA A 81 -11.69 -8.44 -8.56
C ALA A 81 -10.78 -8.58 -9.80
N GLY A 82 -9.72 -9.38 -9.73
CA GLY A 82 -8.70 -9.50 -10.79
C GLY A 82 -7.73 -8.31 -10.85
N ALA A 83 -7.66 -7.49 -9.80
CA ALA A 83 -6.75 -6.34 -9.75
C ALA A 83 -5.27 -6.75 -9.63
N THR A 84 -5.01 -7.97 -9.12
CA THR A 84 -3.67 -8.55 -9.00
C THR A 84 -3.07 -8.97 -10.36
N GLU A 85 -3.89 -9.06 -11.40
CA GLU A 85 -3.47 -9.42 -12.77
C GLU A 85 -3.43 -8.21 -13.72
N ASP A 86 -3.91 -7.03 -13.30
CA ASP A 86 -3.89 -5.82 -14.12
C ASP A 86 -2.52 -5.13 -14.04
N GLU A 87 -1.81 -5.14 -15.17
CA GLU A 87 -0.48 -4.55 -15.29
C GLU A 87 -0.43 -3.07 -14.90
N ALA A 88 -1.47 -2.29 -15.20
CA ALA A 88 -1.51 -0.87 -14.85
C ALA A 88 -1.65 -0.66 -13.34
N VAL A 89 -2.47 -1.48 -12.68
CA VAL A 89 -2.58 -1.49 -11.21
C VAL A 89 -1.25 -1.88 -10.58
N MET A 90 -0.65 -2.96 -11.07
CA MET A 90 0.60 -3.49 -10.53
C MET A 90 1.78 -2.53 -10.75
N GLN A 91 1.83 -1.84 -11.89
CA GLN A 91 2.81 -0.79 -12.15
C GLN A 91 2.63 0.38 -11.16
N GLN A 92 1.40 0.80 -10.91
CA GLN A 92 1.12 1.91 -9.99
C GLN A 92 1.45 1.56 -8.53
N ALA A 93 1.20 0.31 -8.13
CA ALA A 93 1.58 -0.21 -6.82
C ALA A 93 3.09 -0.28 -6.64
N GLN A 94 3.82 -0.70 -7.68
CA GLN A 94 5.28 -0.70 -7.66
C GLN A 94 5.84 0.72 -7.55
N GLU A 95 5.32 1.67 -8.34
CA GLU A 95 5.72 3.08 -8.28
C GLU A 95 5.53 3.65 -6.86
N LEU A 96 4.40 3.35 -6.21
CA LEU A 96 4.14 3.76 -4.84
C LEU A 96 5.16 3.15 -3.86
N LEU A 97 5.43 1.85 -3.95
CA LEU A 97 6.42 1.19 -3.09
C LEU A 97 7.82 1.77 -3.28
N ASP A 98 8.24 2.03 -4.51
CA ASP A 98 9.55 2.61 -4.81
C ASP A 98 9.70 4.01 -4.19
N ILE A 99 8.65 4.83 -4.25
CA ILE A 99 8.64 6.15 -3.59
C ILE A 99 8.70 5.99 -2.07
N ILE A 100 7.93 5.06 -1.49
CA ILE A 100 7.95 4.78 -0.04
C ILE A 100 9.37 4.35 0.39
N TYR A 101 9.99 3.40 -0.30
CA TYR A 101 11.35 2.95 0.03
C TYR A 101 12.38 4.08 0.00
N LYS A 102 12.21 5.04 -0.93
CA LYS A 102 13.11 6.18 -1.07
C LYS A 102 12.88 7.27 -0.01
N VAL A 103 11.63 7.56 0.31
CA VAL A 103 11.24 8.73 1.12
C VAL A 103 11.04 8.36 2.58
N ASP A 104 10.36 7.25 2.85
CA ASP A 104 10.10 6.76 4.21
C ASP A 104 9.96 5.22 4.26
N PRO A 105 11.08 4.49 4.30
CA PRO A 105 11.05 3.03 4.32
C PRO A 105 10.42 2.46 5.60
N SER A 106 10.25 3.26 6.66
CA SER A 106 9.63 2.78 7.91
C SER A 106 8.15 2.40 7.74
N ALA A 107 7.45 3.04 6.79
CA ALA A 107 6.03 2.80 6.54
C ALA A 107 5.73 1.38 6.02
N ILE A 108 6.69 0.75 5.35
CA ILE A 108 6.61 -0.64 4.86
C ILE A 108 6.45 -1.65 6.00
N TRP A 109 6.95 -1.32 7.19
CA TRP A 109 6.94 -2.20 8.37
C TRP A 109 5.80 -1.89 9.33
N ALA A 110 5.22 -0.69 9.21
CA ALA A 110 4.07 -0.28 10.01
C ALA A 110 2.75 -0.89 9.50
N SER A 111 2.73 -1.38 8.26
CA SER A 111 1.71 -2.31 7.78
C SER A 111 2.04 -3.72 8.29
N ALA A 112 1.12 -4.38 9.00
CA ALA A 112 1.27 -5.73 9.58
C ALA A 112 1.83 -6.86 8.67
N VAL A 113 2.02 -6.63 7.37
CA VAL A 113 2.64 -7.57 6.41
C VAL A 113 4.17 -7.74 6.56
N ALA A 114 4.79 -7.33 7.67
CA ALA A 114 6.13 -7.80 8.03
C ALA A 114 6.49 -7.44 9.48
N GLU A 115 7.03 -8.41 10.21
CA GLU A 115 7.69 -8.13 11.49
C GLU A 115 8.84 -7.11 11.29
N PRO A 116 9.00 -6.13 12.21
CA PRO A 116 10.10 -5.19 12.15
C PRO A 116 11.45 -5.93 12.30
N PRO A 117 12.51 -5.47 11.61
CA PRO A 117 13.85 -6.00 11.78
C PRO A 117 14.28 -6.03 13.25
N SER A 118 14.96 -7.11 13.68
CA SER A 118 15.33 -7.36 15.08
C SER A 118 16.19 -6.25 15.73
N HIS A 119 16.82 -5.38 14.92
CA HIS A 119 17.64 -4.26 15.39
C HIS A 119 16.84 -2.98 15.65
N LEU A 120 15.53 -2.99 15.40
CA LEU A 120 14.59 -1.89 15.71
C LEU A 120 13.64 -2.23 16.88
N LYS A 121 13.81 -3.40 17.51
CA LYS A 121 13.10 -3.80 18.75
C LYS A 121 13.87 -3.33 19.99
#